data_AF-A0A0T9RDB6-F1
#
_entry.id   AF-A0A0T9RDB6-F1
#
_cell.length_a   1.000
_cell.length_b   1.000
_cell.length_c   1.000
_cell.angle_alpha   90.00
_cell.angle_beta   90.00
_cell.angle_gamma   90.00
#
_symmetry.space_group_name_H-M   'P 1'
#
loop_
_entity.id
_entity.type
_entity.pdbx_description
1 polymer ?
#
loop_
_entity_poly.entity_id
_entity_poly.type
_entity_poly.pdbx_seq_one_letter_code
_entity_poly.pdbx_strand_id
1 'polypeptide(L)'
;MQKVGAIDYLLMSVQNAGFGFASMTILMTLLVGVTAVLTGSAVAAFFSFSGMAPSIASKFGQEAVSMILPMQLMAGMGRSISPVAGIIIAVSKAGECSPFMIVKRTLIPAIGGIVAMLLANFLLF
;
A
#
# COMPACT_ATOMS: atom_id res chain seq x y z
N MET A 1 -16.93 6.23 12.14
CA MET A 1 -16.86 5.33 13.33
C MET A 1 -17.09 3.85 13.00
N GLN A 2 -17.71 3.47 11.86
CA GLN A 2 -17.84 2.05 11.46
C GLN A 2 -16.56 1.37 10.93
N LYS A 3 -15.55 2.14 10.49
CA LYS A 3 -14.30 1.57 9.93
C LYS A 3 -13.40 0.85 10.95
N VAL A 4 -13.54 1.18 12.23
CA VAL A 4 -12.72 0.61 13.31
C VAL A 4 -13.12 -0.84 13.59
N GLY A 5 -14.42 -1.16 13.57
CA GLY A 5 -14.92 -2.50 13.84
C GLY A 5 -14.53 -3.57 12.80
N ALA A 6 -14.41 -3.23 11.52
CA ALA A 6 -13.96 -4.17 10.49
C ALA A 6 -12.46 -4.49 10.61
N ILE A 7 -11.65 -3.49 10.98
CA ILE A 7 -10.22 -3.66 11.25
C ILE A 7 -10.03 -4.44 12.55
N ASP A 8 -10.84 -4.18 13.59
CA ASP A 8 -10.82 -4.95 14.84
C ASP A 8 -11.23 -6.41 14.61
N TYR A 9 -12.22 -6.67 13.76
CA TYR A 9 -12.57 -8.03 13.34
C TYR A 9 -11.43 -8.71 12.57
N LEU A 10 -10.74 -7.98 11.68
CA LEU A 10 -9.53 -8.48 11.01
C LEU A 10 -8.40 -8.74 12.02
N LEU A 11 -8.21 -7.85 13.00
CA LEU A 11 -7.22 -8.01 14.08
C LEU A 11 -7.50 -9.24 14.93
N MET A 12 -8.75 -9.44 15.37
CA MET A 12 -9.15 -10.63 16.11
C MET A 12 -9.04 -11.89 15.26
N SER A 13 -9.38 -11.83 13.98
CA SER A 13 -9.27 -12.99 13.07
C SER A 13 -7.83 -13.39 12.84
N VAL A 14 -6.94 -12.41 12.66
CA VAL A 14 -5.49 -12.62 12.46
C VAL A 14 -4.83 -13.10 13.76
N GLN A 15 -5.20 -12.52 14.91
CA GLN A 15 -4.72 -12.99 16.22
C GLN A 15 -5.19 -14.43 16.52
N ASN A 16 -6.46 -14.76 16.24
CA ASN A 16 -6.98 -16.13 16.43
C ASN A 16 -6.43 -17.13 15.42
N ALA A 17 -6.06 -16.68 14.21
CA ALA A 17 -5.44 -17.52 13.19
C ALA A 17 -3.91 -17.67 13.36
N GLY A 18 -3.31 -17.09 14.42
CA GLY A 18 -1.88 -17.20 14.71
C GLY A 18 -0.97 -16.37 13.80
N PHE A 19 -1.54 -15.41 13.07
CA PHE A 19 -0.80 -14.51 12.19
C PHE A 19 -0.12 -13.40 13.02
N GLY A 20 1.21 -13.34 12.96
CA GLY A 20 2.03 -12.38 13.72
C GLY A 20 2.05 -10.96 13.14
N PHE A 21 2.93 -10.12 13.73
CA PHE A 21 3.12 -8.72 13.32
C PHE A 21 3.45 -8.56 11.82
N ALA A 22 4.29 -9.44 11.26
CA ALA A 22 4.68 -9.41 9.86
C ALA A 22 3.48 -9.54 8.89
N SER A 23 2.56 -10.47 9.16
CA SER A 23 1.34 -10.64 8.36
C SER A 23 0.42 -9.42 8.40
N MET A 24 0.33 -8.73 9.56
CA MET A 24 -0.42 -7.48 9.64
C MET A 24 0.24 -6.36 8.86
N THR A 25 1.56 -6.26 8.91
CA THR A 25 2.30 -5.30 8.10
C THR A 25 2.08 -5.54 6.61
N ILE A 26 2.08 -6.78 6.14
CA ILE A 26 1.78 -7.12 4.74
C ILE A 26 0.35 -6.72 4.39
N LEU A 27 -0.63 -7.05 5.22
CA LEU A 27 -2.03 -6.70 4.97
C LEU A 27 -2.24 -5.18 4.86
N MET A 28 -1.69 -4.42 5.81
CA MET A 28 -1.80 -2.96 5.81
C MET A 28 -1.10 -2.35 4.60
N THR A 29 0.08 -2.86 4.25
CA THR A 29 0.83 -2.48 3.06
C THR A 29 0.00 -2.69 1.78
N LEU A 30 -0.61 -3.86 1.63
CA LEU A 30 -1.48 -4.18 0.48
C LEU A 30 -2.73 -3.30 0.42
N LEU A 31 -3.39 -3.06 1.56
CA LEU A 31 -4.57 -2.18 1.62
C LEU A 31 -4.24 -0.76 1.17
N VAL A 32 -3.09 -0.22 1.62
CA VAL A 32 -2.60 1.09 1.18
C VAL A 32 -2.28 1.07 -0.31
N GLY A 33 -1.64 0.01 -0.80
CA GLY A 33 -1.33 -0.17 -2.22
C GLY A 33 -2.58 -0.12 -3.10
N VAL A 34 -3.57 -0.97 -2.80
CA VAL A 34 -4.85 -1.00 -3.53
C VAL A 34 -5.54 0.35 -3.47
N THR A 35 -5.57 0.99 -2.30
CA THR A 35 -6.17 2.34 -2.16
C THR A 35 -5.41 3.37 -2.99
N ALA A 36 -4.08 3.29 -3.08
CA ALA A 36 -3.28 4.18 -3.91
C ALA A 36 -3.54 3.98 -5.41
N VAL A 37 -3.78 2.74 -5.85
CA VAL A 37 -4.21 2.44 -7.23
C VAL A 37 -5.56 3.07 -7.52
N LEU A 38 -6.53 2.93 -6.60
CA LEU A 38 -7.89 3.43 -6.78
C LEU A 38 -7.99 4.95 -6.71
N THR A 39 -7.21 5.58 -5.83
CA THR A 39 -7.26 7.03 -5.59
C THR A 39 -6.29 7.83 -6.45
N GLY A 40 -5.25 7.18 -7.01
CA GLY A 40 -4.17 7.86 -7.72
C GLY A 40 -3.28 8.74 -6.84
N SER A 41 -3.41 8.63 -5.51
CA SER A 41 -2.68 9.44 -4.53
C SER A 41 -2.07 8.58 -3.44
N ALA A 42 -0.73 8.51 -3.44
CA ALA A 42 0.04 7.82 -2.42
C ALA A 42 -0.19 8.41 -1.02
N VAL A 43 -0.24 9.75 -0.94
CA VAL A 43 -0.39 10.47 0.34
C VAL A 43 -1.79 10.25 0.91
N ALA A 44 -2.84 10.36 0.08
CA ALA A 44 -4.21 10.15 0.54
C ALA A 44 -4.45 8.70 0.96
N ALA A 45 -3.91 7.74 0.21
CA ALA A 45 -3.97 6.33 0.57
C ALA A 45 -3.25 6.05 1.88
N PHE A 46 -2.01 6.54 2.06
CA PHE A 46 -1.26 6.33 3.30
C PHE A 46 -1.98 6.94 4.51
N PHE A 47 -2.43 8.20 4.44
CA PHE A 47 -3.13 8.85 5.55
C PHE A 47 -4.48 8.20 5.90
N SER A 48 -5.10 7.49 4.95
CA SER A 48 -6.33 6.74 5.22
C SER A 48 -6.14 5.59 6.21
N PHE A 49 -4.90 5.08 6.36
CA PHE A 49 -4.60 3.92 7.21
C PHE A 49 -3.47 4.15 8.22
N SER A 50 -2.66 5.21 8.08
CA SER A 50 -1.49 5.47 8.93
C SER A 50 -1.82 5.63 10.41
N GLY A 51 -3.01 6.17 10.74
CA GLY A 51 -3.48 6.29 12.11
C GLY A 51 -3.69 4.94 12.83
N MET A 52 -3.76 3.83 12.10
CA MET A 52 -3.94 2.48 12.67
C MET A 52 -2.61 1.74 12.89
N ALA A 53 -1.53 2.15 12.23
CA ALA A 53 -0.24 1.46 12.39
C ALA A 53 0.30 1.49 13.84
N PRO A 54 0.24 2.62 14.59
CA PRO A 54 0.71 2.64 15.98
C PRO A 54 -0.10 1.77 16.94
N SER A 55 -1.43 1.72 16.77
CA SER A 55 -2.30 0.91 17.63
C SER A 55 -2.14 -0.59 17.38
N ILE A 56 -1.84 -0.98 16.15
CA ILE A 56 -1.52 -2.38 15.82
C ILE A 56 -0.13 -2.74 16.35
N ALA A 57 0.89 -1.93 16.08
CA ALA A 57 2.27 -2.22 16.49
C ALA A 57 2.42 -2.36 18.02
N SER A 58 1.76 -1.50 18.80
CA SER A 58 1.76 -1.60 20.26
C SER A 58 1.16 -2.90 20.80
N LYS A 59 0.15 -3.48 20.14
CA LYS A 59 -0.42 -4.80 20.50
C LYS A 59 0.56 -5.96 20.32
N PHE A 60 1.57 -5.78 19.47
CA PHE A 60 2.61 -6.78 19.21
C PHE A 60 3.95 -6.43 19.87
N GLY A 61 4.03 -5.36 20.66
CA GLY A 61 5.27 -4.89 21.28
C GLY A 61 6.33 -4.43 20.28
N GLN A 62 5.91 -3.98 19.10
CA GLN A 62 6.78 -3.58 17.98
C GLN A 62 6.71 -2.07 17.74
N GLU A 63 7.73 -1.53 17.07
CA GLU A 63 7.73 -0.12 16.67
C GLU A 63 6.81 0.12 15.48
N ALA A 64 5.98 1.17 15.55
CA ALA A 64 5.07 1.55 14.47
C ALA A 64 5.79 1.82 13.14
N VAL A 65 7.04 2.31 13.20
CA VAL A 65 7.87 2.64 12.04
C VAL A 65 8.08 1.43 11.14
N SER A 66 8.29 0.24 11.72
CA SER A 66 8.49 -1.01 10.97
C SER A 66 7.28 -1.43 10.13
N MET A 67 6.08 -0.96 10.48
CA MET A 67 4.87 -1.13 9.68
C MET A 67 4.63 0.04 8.71
N ILE A 68 4.94 1.26 9.15
CA ILE A 68 4.71 2.49 8.38
C ILE A 68 5.60 2.56 7.13
N LEU A 69 6.86 2.14 7.22
CA LEU A 69 7.82 2.18 6.11
C LEU A 69 7.33 1.38 4.89
N PRO A 70 7.00 0.07 5.00
CA PRO A 70 6.47 -0.68 3.86
C PRO A 70 5.14 -0.14 3.37
N MET A 71 4.25 0.36 4.25
CA MET A 71 3.02 1.04 3.84
C MET A 71 3.30 2.28 2.96
N GLN A 72 4.27 3.12 3.35
CA GLN A 72 4.66 4.30 2.59
C GLN A 72 5.21 3.94 1.21
N LEU A 73 6.10 2.94 1.14
CA LEU A 73 6.70 2.51 -0.11
C LEU A 73 5.64 1.93 -1.06
N MET A 74 4.74 1.09 -0.54
CA MET A 74 3.65 0.53 -1.33
C MET A 74 2.62 1.59 -1.76
N ALA A 75 2.40 2.65 -0.97
CA ALA A 75 1.57 3.77 -1.41
C ALA A 75 2.13 4.43 -2.68
N GLY A 76 3.45 4.63 -2.74
CA GLY A 76 4.14 5.15 -3.91
C GLY A 76 4.00 4.22 -5.12
N MET A 77 4.19 2.92 -4.90
CA MET A 77 4.09 1.92 -5.97
C MET A 77 2.67 1.74 -6.50
N GLY A 78 1.66 1.70 -5.64
CA GLY A 78 0.26 1.62 -6.07
C GLY A 78 -0.15 2.85 -6.90
N ARG A 79 0.34 4.04 -6.55
CA ARG A 79 0.12 5.26 -7.33
C ARG A 79 0.72 5.16 -8.74
N SER A 80 1.89 4.53 -8.91
CA SER A 80 2.59 4.52 -10.20
C SER A 80 1.87 3.70 -11.28
N ILE A 81 0.97 2.79 -10.88
CA ILE A 81 0.13 2.00 -11.77
C ILE A 81 -1.34 2.46 -11.79
N SER A 82 -1.64 3.62 -11.21
CA SER A 82 -3.01 4.14 -11.17
C SER A 82 -3.37 4.90 -12.45
N PRO A 83 -4.47 4.55 -13.15
CA PRO A 83 -4.92 5.28 -14.34
C PRO A 83 -5.44 6.68 -14.00
N VAL A 84 -5.74 6.95 -12.73
CA VAL A 84 -6.20 8.25 -12.23
C VAL A 84 -5.08 9.07 -11.57
N ALA A 85 -3.83 8.57 -11.56
CA ALA A 85 -2.70 9.34 -11.09
C ALA A 85 -2.42 10.52 -12.03
N GLY A 86 -2.24 11.72 -11.46
CA GLY A 86 -2.02 12.95 -12.25
C GLY A 86 -0.85 12.86 -13.23
N ILE A 87 0.22 12.12 -12.90
CA ILE A 87 1.35 11.91 -13.82
C ILE A 87 0.98 11.01 -15.00
N ILE A 88 0.18 9.96 -14.78
CA ILE A 88 -0.29 9.07 -15.86
C ILE A 88 -1.23 9.84 -16.79
N ILE A 89 -2.12 10.67 -16.23
CA ILE A 89 -3.00 11.55 -17.02
C ILE A 89 -2.18 12.57 -17.82
N ALA A 90 -1.13 13.16 -17.24
CA ALA A 90 -0.27 14.10 -17.95
C ALA A 90 0.45 13.43 -19.13
N VAL A 91 1.01 12.23 -18.92
CA VAL A 91 1.67 11.46 -19.99
C VAL A 91 0.66 11.00 -21.04
N SER A 92 -0.57 10.65 -20.65
CA SER A 92 -1.63 10.25 -21.59
C SER A 92 -2.02 11.39 -22.51
N LYS A 93 -2.11 12.61 -21.98
CA LYS A 93 -2.35 13.83 -22.76
C LYS A 93 -1.19 14.13 -23.71
N ALA A 94 0.05 14.02 -23.24
CA ALA A 94 1.24 14.26 -24.07
C ALA A 94 1.42 13.21 -25.17
N GLY A 95 1.05 11.95 -24.90
CA GLY A 95 1.19 10.83 -25.83
C GLY A 95 -0.08 10.49 -26.61
N GLU A 96 -1.11 11.36 -26.59
CA GLU A 96 -2.39 11.21 -27.30
C GLU A 96 -3.02 9.81 -27.18
N CYS A 97 -2.91 9.22 -25.98
CA CYS A 97 -3.39 7.86 -25.73
C CYS A 97 -4.20 7.78 -24.43
N SER A 98 -4.90 6.67 -24.24
CA SER A 98 -5.66 6.43 -23.02
C SER A 98 -4.74 6.21 -21.81
N PRO A 99 -5.05 6.74 -20.61
CA PRO A 99 -4.34 6.42 -19.37
C PRO A 99 -4.17 4.92 -19.12
N PHE A 100 -5.18 4.12 -19.47
CA PHE A 100 -5.14 2.67 -19.35
C PHE A 100 -4.08 2.01 -20.26
N MET A 101 -3.79 2.62 -21.42
CA MET A 101 -2.74 2.13 -22.32
C MET A 101 -1.36 2.34 -21.72
N ILE A 102 -1.14 3.45 -21.02
CA ILE A 102 0.10 3.72 -20.31
C ILE A 102 0.28 2.72 -19.18
N VAL A 103 -0.74 2.56 -18.33
CA VAL A 103 -0.70 1.58 -17.22
C VAL A 103 -0.39 0.17 -17.73
N LYS A 104 -1.02 -0.26 -18.84
CA LYS A 104 -0.72 -1.56 -19.47
C LYS A 104 0.74 -1.71 -19.91
N ARG A 105 1.35 -0.64 -20.43
CA ARG A 105 2.76 -0.65 -20.87
C ARG A 105 3.74 -0.59 -19.69
N THR A 106 3.38 0.10 -18.61
CA THR A 106 4.23 0.25 -17.43
C THR A 106 4.00 -0.82 -16.36
N LEU A 107 2.97 -1.67 -16.51
CA LEU A 107 2.60 -2.72 -15.56
C LEU A 107 3.75 -3.71 -15.30
N ILE A 108 4.42 -4.21 -16.33
CA ILE A 108 5.54 -5.16 -16.18
C ILE A 108 6.72 -4.51 -15.42
N PRO A 109 7.24 -3.34 -15.83
CA PRO A 109 8.25 -2.61 -15.06
C PRO A 109 7.82 -2.31 -13.61
N ALA A 110 6.56 -1.92 -13.41
CA ALA A 110 6.05 -1.55 -12.09
C ALA A 110 5.95 -2.76 -11.15
N ILE A 111 5.50 -3.92 -11.65
CA ILE A 111 5.51 -5.17 -10.87
C ILE A 111 6.94 -5.55 -10.50
N GLY A 112 7.90 -5.43 -11.44
CA GLY A 112 9.32 -5.63 -11.13
C GLY A 112 9.83 -4.72 -10.02
N GLY A 113 9.45 -3.43 -10.06
CA GLY A 113 9.78 -2.46 -9.00
C GLY A 113 9.13 -2.77 -7.66
N ILE A 114 7.87 -3.21 -7.64
CA ILE A 114 7.15 -3.64 -6.43
C ILE A 114 7.85 -4.84 -5.80
N VAL A 115 8.17 -5.86 -6.61
CA VAL A 115 8.86 -7.07 -6.12
C VAL A 115 10.24 -6.72 -5.57
N ALA A 116 11.03 -5.92 -6.30
CA ALA A 116 12.35 -5.48 -5.84
C ALA A 116 12.26 -4.67 -4.54
N MET A 117 11.28 -3.78 -4.42
CA MET A 117 11.05 -2.99 -3.21
C MET A 117 10.64 -3.86 -2.03
N LEU A 118 9.73 -4.82 -2.22
CA LEU A 118 9.34 -5.76 -1.16
C LEU A 118 10.55 -6.60 -0.71
N LEU A 119 11.33 -7.14 -1.64
CA LEU A 119 12.55 -7.88 -1.33
C LEU A 119 13.56 -7.02 -0.57
N ALA A 120 13.83 -5.80 -1.03
CA ALA A 120 14.71 -4.88 -0.33
C ALA A 120 14.20 -4.55 1.08
N ASN A 121 12.88 -4.38 1.24
CA ASN A 121 12.28 -4.13 2.54
C ASN A 121 12.40 -5.32 3.48
N PHE A 122 12.31 -6.57 2.99
CA PHE A 122 12.48 -7.77 3.82
C PHE A 122 13.95 -8.13 4.11
N LEU A 123 14.88 -7.70 3.26
CA LEU A 123 16.30 -8.02 3.42
C LEU A 123 17.06 -6.96 4.22
N LEU A 124 16.65 -5.69 4.14
CA LEU A 124 17.34 -4.57 4.79
C LEU A 124 16.69 -4.13 6.11
N PHE A 125 15.46 -4.54 6.37
CA PHE A 125 14.67 -4.21 7.57
C PHE A 125 13.94 -5.46 8.07
#